data_AF-A0A963WLM5-F1
#
_entry.id   AF-A0A963WLM5-F1
#
_cell.length_a   1.000
_cell.length_b   1.000
_cell.length_c   1.000
_cell.angle_alpha   90.00
_cell.angle_beta   90.00
_cell.angle_gamma   90.00
#
_symmetry.space_group_name_H-M   'P 1'
#
loop_
_entity.id
_entity.type
_entity.pdbx_description
1 polymer ?
#
loop_
_entity_poly.entity_id
_entity_poly.type
_entity_poly.pdbx_seq_one_letter_code
_entity_poly.pdbx_strand_id
1 'polypeptide(L)'
;MAATACATVAAPSFDQQALHDALDDEYCAEATYQAIIEKFGPVRPFINIIRAEQRHSEMVKQQFARLGMDVPENTHLGAIEAPVSLLAACKAGVEAEVENIALYDRLLPKISDPQVRATLTRLQAASRDNHLPAFRRCVARGGTPGRGGGRGGGGGGWGGGKR
;
A
#
# COMPACT_ATOMS: atom_id res chain seq x y z
N MET A 1 -48.91 19.19 -8.06
CA MET A 1 -47.78 19.09 -7.11
C MET A 1 -47.21 17.69 -7.26
N ALA A 2 -45.98 17.56 -7.74
CA ALA A 2 -45.33 16.25 -7.88
C ALA A 2 -44.69 15.90 -6.54
N ALA A 3 -45.07 14.75 -5.98
CA ALA A 3 -44.44 14.21 -4.77
C ALA A 3 -43.06 13.67 -5.15
N THR A 4 -42.00 14.31 -4.63
CA THR A 4 -40.65 13.77 -4.68
C THR A 4 -40.60 12.56 -3.75
N ALA A 5 -40.43 11.36 -4.32
CA ALA A 5 -40.22 10.15 -3.53
C ALA A 5 -38.86 10.24 -2.82
N CYS A 6 -38.83 9.96 -1.52
CA CYS A 6 -37.61 9.85 -0.74
C CYS A 6 -36.85 8.62 -1.24
N ALA A 7 -35.70 8.80 -1.89
CA ALA A 7 -34.86 7.69 -2.32
C ALA A 7 -34.28 7.01 -1.08
N THR A 8 -34.72 5.78 -0.80
CA THR A 8 -34.06 4.92 0.18
C THR A 8 -32.70 4.53 -0.38
N VAL A 9 -31.62 4.98 0.25
CA VAL A 9 -30.27 4.49 -0.09
C VAL A 9 -30.24 3.00 0.27
N ALA A 10 -30.09 2.14 -0.73
CA ALA A 10 -29.92 0.71 -0.50
C ALA A 10 -28.61 0.46 0.26
N ALA A 11 -28.60 -0.56 1.13
CA ALA A 11 -27.38 -0.97 1.81
C ALA A 11 -26.28 -1.32 0.78
N PRO A 12 -25.00 -1.05 1.08
CA PRO A 12 -23.91 -1.34 0.16
C PRO A 12 -23.87 -2.83 -0.19
N SER A 13 -23.61 -3.15 -1.45
CA SER A 13 -23.33 -4.52 -1.88
C SER A 13 -22.05 -5.04 -1.23
N PHE A 14 -21.86 -6.36 -1.27
CA PHE A 14 -20.61 -6.96 -0.77
C PHE A 14 -19.38 -6.38 -1.49
N ASP A 15 -19.47 -6.15 -2.79
CA ASP A 15 -18.37 -5.56 -3.58
C ASP A 15 -18.07 -4.12 -3.15
N GLN A 16 -19.12 -3.34 -2.84
CA GLN A 16 -18.97 -1.97 -2.33
C GLN A 16 -18.33 -1.97 -0.94
N GLN A 17 -18.75 -2.86 -0.04
CA GLN A 17 -18.11 -3.01 1.27
C GLN A 17 -16.64 -3.44 1.15
N ALA A 18 -16.34 -4.40 0.27
CA ALA A 18 -14.97 -4.85 0.04
C ALA A 18 -14.06 -3.74 -0.51
N LEU A 19 -14.59 -2.82 -1.31
CA LEU A 19 -13.87 -1.63 -1.77
C LEU A 19 -13.62 -0.64 -0.63
N HIS A 20 -14.57 -0.46 0.28
CA HIS A 20 -14.35 0.34 1.50
C HIS A 20 -13.26 -0.27 2.38
N ASP A 21 -13.32 -1.57 2.65
CA ASP A 21 -12.33 -2.27 3.47
C ASP A 21 -10.93 -2.18 2.83
N ALA A 22 -10.84 -2.36 1.52
CA ALA A 22 -9.57 -2.23 0.78
C ALA A 22 -9.03 -0.80 0.82
N LEU A 23 -9.87 0.22 0.60
CA LEU A 23 -9.42 1.61 0.61
C LEU A 23 -8.92 2.04 2.00
N ASP A 24 -9.61 1.64 3.07
CA ASP A 24 -9.21 1.92 4.44
C ASP A 24 -7.85 1.27 4.77
N ASP A 25 -7.63 0.03 4.32
CA ASP A 25 -6.37 -0.67 4.52
C ASP A 25 -5.20 0.03 3.79
N GLU A 26 -5.38 0.42 2.52
CA GLU A 26 -4.36 1.18 1.76
C GLU A 26 -4.06 2.54 2.40
N TYR A 27 -5.07 3.21 2.95
CA TYR A 27 -4.93 4.48 3.68
C TYR A 27 -4.18 4.32 5.01
N CYS A 28 -4.48 3.27 5.77
CA CYS A 28 -3.80 2.93 7.01
C CYS A 28 -2.31 2.62 6.73
N ALA A 29 -2.02 1.86 5.68
CA ALA A 29 -0.67 1.55 5.25
C ALA A 29 0.10 2.81 4.81
N GLU A 30 -0.50 3.67 3.98
CA GLU A 30 0.08 4.95 3.59
C GLU A 30 0.44 5.80 4.81
N ALA A 31 -0.50 6.02 5.72
CA ALA A 31 -0.30 6.83 6.92
C ALA A 31 0.79 6.23 7.84
N THR A 32 0.83 4.91 7.98
CA THR A 32 1.84 4.21 8.76
C THR A 32 3.24 4.43 8.19
N TYR A 33 3.39 4.26 6.87
CA TYR A 33 4.68 4.44 6.21
C TYR A 33 5.11 5.91 6.18
N GLN A 34 4.16 6.84 6.06
CA GLN A 34 4.43 8.27 6.19
C GLN A 34 5.01 8.60 7.56
N ALA A 35 4.37 8.15 8.66
CA ALA A 35 4.86 8.36 10.02
C ALA A 35 6.27 7.77 10.25
N ILE A 36 6.53 6.57 9.69
CA ILE A 36 7.85 5.92 9.76
C ILE A 36 8.91 6.74 9.01
N ILE A 37 8.59 7.23 7.81
CA ILE A 37 9.51 8.04 7.00
C ILE A 37 9.80 9.37 7.68
N GLU A 38 8.80 10.00 8.30
CA GLU A 38 8.98 11.24 9.07
C GLU A 38 9.91 11.03 10.27
N LYS A 39 9.75 9.92 11.00
CA LYS A 39 10.57 9.64 12.20
C LYS A 39 11.99 9.17 11.88
N PHE A 40 12.17 8.31 10.88
CA PHE A 40 13.44 7.62 10.62
C PHE A 40 14.13 8.05 9.32
N GLY A 41 13.51 8.97 8.57
CA GLY A 41 13.98 9.41 7.28
C GLY A 41 13.61 8.47 6.12
N PRO A 42 14.04 8.81 4.89
CA PRO A 42 13.65 8.10 3.68
C PRO A 42 14.38 6.75 3.53
N VAL A 43 13.95 5.75 4.31
CA VAL A 43 14.57 4.42 4.37
C VAL A 43 13.78 3.36 3.60
N ARG A 44 14.51 2.39 3.01
CA ARG A 44 13.89 1.23 2.35
C ARG A 44 13.49 0.17 3.39
N PRO A 45 12.32 -0.49 3.22
CA PRO A 45 11.48 -0.48 2.01
C PRO A 45 10.40 0.62 1.99
N PHE A 46 10.16 1.33 3.09
CA PHE A 46 9.05 2.26 3.28
C PHE A 46 8.88 3.28 2.16
N ILE A 47 9.96 3.94 1.72
CA ILE A 47 9.89 4.94 0.63
C ILE A 47 9.38 4.40 -0.72
N ASN A 48 9.56 3.10 -0.97
CA ASN A 48 9.09 2.47 -2.19
C ASN A 48 7.65 1.97 -2.03
N ILE A 49 7.33 1.45 -0.85
CA ILE A 49 6.03 0.84 -0.56
C ILE A 49 4.96 1.91 -0.40
N ILE A 50 5.24 3.05 0.26
CA ILE A 50 4.26 4.16 0.36
C ILE A 50 3.76 4.62 -1.02
N ARG A 51 4.64 4.66 -2.03
CA ARG A 51 4.26 4.98 -3.42
C ARG A 51 3.46 3.87 -4.10
N ALA A 52 3.60 2.63 -3.65
CA ALA A 52 2.74 1.54 -4.08
C ALA A 52 1.33 1.69 -3.48
N GLU A 53 1.21 1.95 -2.18
CA GLU A 53 -0.10 2.10 -1.51
C GLU A 53 -0.88 3.30 -2.04
N GLN A 54 -0.20 4.42 -2.34
CA GLN A 54 -0.81 5.55 -3.02
C GLN A 54 -1.39 5.16 -4.39
N ARG A 55 -0.71 4.30 -5.16
CA ARG A 55 -1.22 3.83 -6.45
C ARG A 55 -2.35 2.82 -6.27
N HIS A 56 -2.29 1.99 -5.23
CA HIS A 56 -3.35 1.05 -4.90
C HIS A 56 -4.63 1.76 -4.50
N SER A 57 -4.56 2.75 -3.60
CA SER A 57 -5.73 3.57 -3.23
C SER A 57 -6.32 4.27 -4.46
N GLU A 58 -5.52 4.81 -5.37
CA GLU A 58 -6.04 5.37 -6.64
C GLU A 58 -6.73 4.33 -7.52
N MET A 59 -6.22 3.09 -7.60
CA MET A 59 -6.91 2.02 -8.32
C MET A 59 -8.26 1.66 -7.69
N VAL A 60 -8.34 1.65 -6.35
CA VAL A 60 -9.58 1.40 -5.62
C VAL A 60 -10.57 2.56 -5.82
N LYS A 61 -10.13 3.82 -5.73
CA LYS A 61 -10.94 5.02 -6.01
C LYS A 61 -11.52 5.03 -7.42
N GLN A 62 -10.81 4.51 -8.42
CA GLN A 62 -11.36 4.34 -9.76
C GLN A 62 -12.56 3.38 -9.80
N GLN A 63 -12.59 2.35 -8.94
CA GLN A 63 -13.75 1.47 -8.80
C GLN A 63 -14.91 2.18 -8.07
N PHE A 64 -14.62 3.00 -7.05
CA PHE A 64 -15.63 3.86 -6.42
C PHE A 64 -16.33 4.74 -7.46
N ALA A 65 -15.54 5.47 -8.27
CA ALA A 65 -16.07 6.32 -9.33
C ALA A 65 -16.90 5.52 -10.36
N ARG A 66 -16.41 4.34 -10.79
CA ARG A 66 -17.13 3.48 -11.73
C ARG A 66 -18.48 2.98 -11.19
N LEU A 67 -18.56 2.74 -9.88
CA LEU A 67 -19.78 2.27 -9.21
C LEU A 67 -20.65 3.40 -8.66
N GLY A 68 -20.27 4.67 -8.89
CA GLY A 68 -21.01 5.83 -8.39
C GLY A 68 -21.00 5.98 -6.87
N MET A 69 -19.92 5.52 -6.22
CA MET A 69 -19.73 5.61 -4.77
C MET A 69 -18.93 6.86 -4.40
N ASP A 70 -19.24 7.44 -3.25
CA ASP A 70 -18.44 8.51 -2.66
C ASP A 70 -17.14 7.96 -2.08
N VAL A 71 -16.03 8.60 -2.40
CA VAL A 71 -14.71 8.22 -1.89
C VAL A 71 -14.54 8.80 -0.47
N PRO A 72 -14.32 7.96 0.55
CA PRO A 72 -14.01 8.45 1.90
C PRO A 72 -12.63 9.14 1.94
N GLU A 73 -12.52 10.13 2.82
CA GLU A 73 -11.26 10.79 3.14
C GLU A 73 -10.31 9.87 3.92
N ASN A 74 -9.00 10.07 3.78
CA ASN A 74 -8.00 9.34 4.56
C ASN A 74 -7.91 9.93 5.98
N THR A 75 -8.60 9.31 6.93
CA THR A 75 -8.62 9.75 8.33
C THR A 75 -7.41 9.29 9.15
N HIS A 76 -6.55 8.44 8.60
CA HIS A 76 -5.36 7.91 9.28
C HIS A 76 -4.16 8.86 9.22
N LEU A 77 -4.12 9.78 8.26
CA LEU A 77 -3.01 10.72 8.09
C LEU A 77 -2.81 11.58 9.34
N GLY A 78 -1.59 11.53 9.89
CA GLY A 78 -1.23 12.25 11.13
C GLY A 78 -1.78 11.64 12.42
N ALA A 79 -2.56 10.56 12.35
CA ALA A 79 -3.13 9.88 13.52
C ALA A 79 -2.29 8.69 14.02
N ILE A 80 -1.35 8.20 13.20
CA ILE A 80 -0.55 7.00 13.49
C ILE A 80 0.79 7.38 14.14
N GLU A 81 1.07 6.79 15.30
CA GLU A 81 2.39 6.88 15.93
C GLU A 81 3.37 5.88 15.30
N ALA A 82 4.53 6.37 14.86
CA ALA A 82 5.55 5.51 14.28
C ALA A 82 6.19 4.57 15.32
N PRO A 83 6.44 3.28 14.96
CA PRO A 83 7.09 2.30 15.84
C PRO A 83 8.39 2.79 16.48
N VAL A 84 8.78 2.16 17.60
CA VAL A 84 9.94 2.59 18.40
C VAL A 84 11.30 2.39 17.72
N SER A 85 11.37 1.58 16.66
CA SER A 85 12.59 1.36 15.88
C SER A 85 12.28 0.89 14.45
N LEU A 86 13.26 1.01 13.56
CA LEU A 86 13.14 0.46 12.20
C LEU A 86 12.95 -1.06 12.17
N LEU A 87 13.55 -1.80 13.10
CA LEU A 87 13.32 -3.24 13.20
C LEU A 87 11.87 -3.54 13.62
N ALA A 88 11.33 -2.79 14.58
CA ALA A 88 9.92 -2.91 14.96
C ALA A 88 9.00 -2.58 13.78
N ALA A 89 9.28 -1.49 13.06
CA ALA A 89 8.54 -1.11 11.87
C ALA A 89 8.58 -2.19 10.77
N CYS A 90 9.74 -2.81 10.54
CA CYS A 90 9.85 -3.87 9.55
C CYS A 90 9.16 -5.17 9.96
N LYS A 91 9.08 -5.47 11.27
CA LYS A 91 8.29 -6.60 11.77
C LYS A 91 6.79 -6.35 11.64
N ALA A 92 6.34 -5.16 12.04
CA ALA A 92 4.95 -4.73 11.85
C ALA A 92 4.55 -4.76 10.36
N GLY A 93 5.43 -4.33 9.46
CA GLY A 93 5.20 -4.47 8.02
C GLY A 93 5.05 -5.92 7.57
N VAL A 94 5.82 -6.88 8.10
CA VAL A 94 5.60 -8.31 7.78
C VAL A 94 4.22 -8.77 8.22
N GLU A 95 3.78 -8.38 9.42
CA GLU A 95 2.47 -8.74 9.97
C GLU A 95 1.34 -8.12 9.13
N ALA A 96 1.43 -6.82 8.85
CA ALA A 96 0.46 -6.10 8.02
C ALA A 96 0.30 -6.73 6.63
N GLU A 97 1.39 -7.09 5.94
CA GLU A 97 1.27 -7.74 4.63
C GLU A 97 0.67 -9.15 4.72
N VAL A 98 0.91 -9.90 5.80
CA VAL A 98 0.27 -11.20 6.01
C VAL A 98 -1.23 -11.03 6.24
N GLU A 99 -1.63 -10.04 7.03
CA GLU A 99 -3.04 -9.71 7.28
C GLU A 99 -3.75 -9.21 6.03
N ASN A 100 -3.10 -8.37 5.22
CA ASN A 100 -3.61 -7.87 3.94
C ASN A 100 -3.86 -9.01 2.94
N ILE A 101 -2.89 -9.93 2.78
CA ILE A 101 -3.08 -11.12 1.92
C ILE A 101 -4.28 -11.95 2.40
N ALA A 102 -4.38 -12.17 3.71
CA ALA A 102 -5.46 -12.93 4.31
C ALA A 102 -6.83 -12.22 4.20
N LEU A 103 -6.86 -10.89 4.23
CA LEU A 103 -8.06 -10.10 3.93
C LEU A 103 -8.55 -10.42 2.52
N TYR A 104 -7.69 -10.28 1.52
CA TYR A 104 -8.06 -10.55 0.14
C TYR A 104 -8.44 -12.01 -0.13
N ASP A 105 -7.78 -12.98 0.52
CA ASP A 105 -8.17 -14.41 0.44
C ASP A 105 -9.62 -14.63 0.88
N ARG A 106 -10.12 -13.86 1.87
CA ARG A 106 -11.50 -13.93 2.33
C ARG A 106 -12.48 -13.16 1.45
N LEU A 107 -12.06 -12.03 0.87
CA LEU A 107 -12.91 -11.15 0.07
C LEU A 107 -13.11 -11.69 -1.35
N LEU A 108 -12.03 -12.05 -2.04
CA LEU A 108 -12.02 -12.36 -3.49
C LEU A 108 -13.05 -13.41 -3.93
N PRO A 109 -13.27 -14.53 -3.19
CA PRO A 109 -14.26 -15.54 -3.58
C PRO A 109 -15.71 -15.03 -3.59
N LYS A 110 -16.00 -13.94 -2.86
CA LYS A 110 -17.34 -13.38 -2.69
C LYS A 110 -17.61 -12.20 -3.63
N ILE A 111 -16.58 -11.66 -4.27
CA ILE A 111 -16.71 -10.52 -5.18
C ILE A 111 -17.46 -10.95 -6.43
N SER A 112 -18.52 -10.23 -6.79
CA SER A 112 -19.34 -10.53 -7.98
C SER A 112 -18.87 -9.76 -9.21
N ASP A 113 -18.51 -8.50 -9.05
CA ASP A 113 -18.04 -7.62 -10.12
C ASP A 113 -16.62 -8.02 -10.59
N PRO A 114 -16.43 -8.35 -11.88
CA PRO A 114 -15.15 -8.82 -12.38
C PRO A 114 -14.04 -7.76 -12.36
N GLN A 115 -14.36 -6.48 -12.49
CA GLN A 115 -13.36 -5.40 -12.43
C GLN A 115 -12.94 -5.09 -11.00
N VAL A 116 -13.86 -5.17 -10.03
CA VAL A 116 -13.52 -5.13 -8.60
C VAL A 116 -12.60 -6.30 -8.28
N ARG A 117 -12.98 -7.53 -8.68
CA ARG A 117 -12.15 -8.73 -8.42
C ARG A 117 -10.75 -8.58 -9.01
N ALA A 118 -10.63 -8.15 -10.26
CA ALA A 118 -9.34 -7.93 -10.91
C ALA A 118 -8.48 -6.89 -10.18
N THR A 119 -9.09 -5.80 -9.69
CA THR A 119 -8.42 -4.77 -8.90
C THR A 119 -7.87 -5.35 -7.60
N LEU A 120 -8.72 -6.00 -6.79
CA LEU A 120 -8.34 -6.56 -5.49
C LEU A 120 -7.32 -7.71 -5.64
N THR A 121 -7.42 -8.54 -6.69
CA THR A 121 -6.40 -9.56 -6.99
C THR A 121 -5.03 -8.93 -7.25
N ARG A 122 -4.99 -7.78 -7.92
CA ARG A 122 -3.74 -7.08 -8.19
C ARG A 122 -3.11 -6.48 -6.93
N LEU A 123 -3.92 -5.94 -6.01
CA LEU A 123 -3.46 -5.44 -4.72
C LEU A 123 -2.89 -6.60 -3.87
N GLN A 124 -3.62 -7.71 -3.77
CA GLN A 124 -3.13 -8.92 -3.09
C GLN A 124 -1.80 -9.42 -3.66
N ALA A 125 -1.67 -9.49 -4.99
CA ALA A 125 -0.43 -9.91 -5.62
C ALA A 125 0.73 -8.94 -5.32
N ALA A 126 0.46 -7.64 -5.24
CA ALA A 126 1.48 -6.66 -4.85
C ALA A 126 1.97 -6.89 -3.41
N SER A 127 1.05 -7.09 -2.47
CA SER A 127 1.37 -7.44 -1.08
C SER A 127 2.21 -8.73 -1.00
N ARG A 128 1.70 -9.82 -1.60
CA ARG A 128 2.33 -11.15 -1.56
C ARG A 128 3.68 -11.21 -2.24
N ASP A 129 3.77 -10.71 -3.46
CA ASP A 129 4.91 -10.98 -4.34
C ASP A 129 5.98 -9.87 -4.24
N ASN A 130 5.62 -8.68 -3.72
CA ASN A 130 6.54 -7.55 -3.62
C ASN A 130 6.76 -7.06 -2.18
N HIS A 131 5.70 -6.69 -1.47
CA HIS A 131 5.84 -5.99 -0.18
C HIS A 131 6.32 -6.93 0.93
N LEU A 132 5.65 -8.07 1.10
CA LEU A 132 6.02 -9.07 2.11
C LEU A 132 7.48 -9.53 1.97
N PRO A 133 8.00 -9.88 0.77
CA PRO A 133 9.42 -10.15 0.59
C PRO A 133 10.32 -8.95 0.94
N ALA A 134 9.90 -7.71 0.66
CA ALA A 134 10.67 -6.52 1.00
C ALA A 134 10.77 -6.29 2.51
N PHE A 135 9.68 -6.46 3.26
CA PHE A 135 9.69 -6.40 4.72
C PHE A 135 10.46 -7.55 5.36
N ARG A 136 10.31 -8.79 4.88
CA ARG A 136 11.12 -9.94 5.33
C ARG A 136 12.61 -9.67 5.16
N ARG A 137 13.03 -9.12 4.01
CA ARG A 137 14.43 -8.69 3.80
C ARG A 137 14.84 -7.55 4.74
N CYS A 138 13.92 -6.64 5.09
CA CYS A 138 14.22 -5.60 6.07
C CYS A 138 14.48 -6.19 7.48
N VAL A 139 13.63 -7.12 7.93
CA VAL A 139 13.82 -7.83 9.19
C VAL A 139 15.14 -8.59 9.20
N ALA A 140 15.47 -9.30 8.10
CA ALA A 140 16.72 -10.05 7.97
C ALA A 140 17.98 -9.15 8.05
N ARG A 141 17.86 -7.86 7.73
CA ARG A 141 18.94 -6.85 7.89
C ARG A 141 18.94 -6.19 9.27
N GLY A 142 18.13 -6.65 10.22
CA GLY A 142 18.00 -6.06 11.54
C GLY A 142 17.37 -4.65 11.54
N GLY A 143 16.57 -4.32 10.53
CA GLY A 143 16.00 -2.97 10.39
C GLY A 143 17.00 -1.92 9.90
N THR A 144 18.18 -2.33 9.43
CA THR A 144 19.14 -1.38 8.83
C THR A 144 18.67 -0.96 7.42
N PRO A 145 18.87 0.33 7.04
CA PRO A 145 18.56 0.79 5.70
C PRO A 145 19.27 -0.08 4.67
N GLY A 146 18.54 -0.58 3.68
CA GLY A 146 19.15 -1.35 2.60
C GLY A 146 20.17 -0.46 1.86
N ARG A 147 21.43 -0.92 1.74
CA ARG A 147 22.43 -0.24 0.91
C ARG A 147 21.86 -0.15 -0.51
N GLY A 148 21.48 1.05 -0.93
CA GLY A 148 21.19 1.33 -2.33
C GLY A 148 22.48 1.06 -3.10
N GLY A 149 22.46 0.06 -3.99
CA GLY A 149 23.49 -0.09 -5.00
C GLY A 149 23.42 1.11 -5.94
N GLY A 150 24.02 2.23 -5.53
CA GLY A 150 24.29 3.34 -6.41
C GLY A 150 25.27 2.87 -7.48
N ARG A 151 24.76 2.50 -8.65
CA ARG A 151 25.57 2.58 -9.87
C ARG A 151 25.73 4.07 -10.18
N GLY A 152 26.87 4.65 -9.80
CA GLY A 152 27.20 6.05 -10.10
C GLY A 152 28.68 6.36 -9.86
N GLY A 153 29.40 6.63 -10.96
CA GLY A 153 30.77 7.16 -11.02
C GLY A 153 31.85 6.07 -11.07
N GLY A 154 32.47 5.73 -12.21
CA GLY A 154 33.08 6.67 -13.16
C GLY A 154 34.57 6.79 -12.82
N GLY A 155 35.34 5.73 -13.06
CA GLY A 155 36.80 5.71 -12.93
C GLY A 155 37.43 5.08 -14.16
N GLY A 156 37.24 5.72 -15.32
CA GLY A 156 37.94 5.36 -16.55
C GLY A 156 39.42 5.66 -16.40
N GLY A 157 40.23 4.64 -16.12
CA GLY A 157 41.68 4.72 -16.16
C GLY A 157 42.17 4.85 -17.61
N TRP A 158 42.25 6.08 -18.11
CA TRP A 158 43.09 6.40 -19.27
C TRP A 158 44.53 6.54 -18.80
N GLY A 159 45.28 5.44 -18.83
CA GLY A 159 46.72 5.42 -18.67
C GLY A 159 47.41 5.42 -20.04
N GLY A 160 47.44 6.57 -20.70
CA GLY A 160 48.25 6.78 -21.90
C GLY A 160 49.45 7.68 -21.59
N GLY A 161 50.67 7.18 -21.77
CA GLY A 161 51.77 8.06 -22.16
C GLY A 161 53.21 7.69 -21.74
N LYS A 162 53.95 7.19 -22.75
CA LYS A 162 55.33 7.59 -23.14
C LYS A 162 56.49 7.22 -22.19
N ARG A 163 57.30 6.24 -22.60
CA ARG A 163 58.52 6.42 -23.39
C ARG A 163 59.08 5.06 -23.83
#